data_AF-A0A7X2TQ62-F1
#
_entry.id   AF-A0A7X2TQ62-F1
#
_cell.length_a   1.000
_cell.length_b   1.000
_cell.length_c   1.000
_cell.angle_alpha   90.00
_cell.angle_beta   90.00
_cell.angle_gamma   90.00
#
_symmetry.space_group_name_H-M   'P 1'
#
loop_
_entity.id
_entity.type
_entity.pdbx_description
1 polymer ?
#
loop_
_entity_poly.entity_id
_entity_poly.type
_entity_poly.pdbx_seq_one_letter_code
_entity_poly.pdbx_strand_id
1 'polypeptide(L)'
;MADKIANDLYHFNRDIASFSDALTRLREQKKQLEEDLQALHGMWQGDAHSAFVSRAAADLNEVDDLVRGFEELQKNLTDARDEYTDCEKDISSMIDFMKF
;
A
#
# COMPACT_ATOMS: atom_id res chain seq x y z
N MET A 1 -13.39 -24.50 23.32
CA MET A 1 -13.92 -23.50 22.35
C MET A 1 -12.90 -22.37 22.16
N ALA A 2 -11.67 -22.70 21.74
CA ALA A 2 -10.61 -21.71 21.49
C ALA A 2 -10.11 -21.72 20.03
N ASP A 3 -10.64 -22.61 19.18
CA ASP A 3 -10.16 -22.85 17.82
C ASP A 3 -10.70 -21.86 16.75
N LYS A 4 -11.45 -20.82 17.14
CA LYS A 4 -12.13 -19.92 16.18
C LYS A 4 -11.70 -18.46 16.23
N ILE A 5 -10.72 -18.11 17.06
CA ILE A 5 -10.15 -16.74 17.12
C ILE A 5 -8.63 -16.82 17.16
N ALA A 6 -8.02 -17.72 16.40
CA ALA A 6 -6.69 -17.47 15.90
C ALA A 6 -6.91 -16.89 14.51
N ASN A 7 -6.94 -15.55 14.41
CA ASN A 7 -6.75 -14.95 13.10
C ASN A 7 -5.40 -15.51 12.61
N ASP A 8 -5.29 -15.87 11.34
CA ASP A 8 -4.01 -16.34 10.82
C ASP A 8 -3.09 -15.12 10.66
N LEU A 9 -2.68 -14.55 11.80
CA LEU A 9 -1.88 -13.34 11.91
C LEU A 9 -0.57 -13.49 11.16
N TYR A 10 -0.05 -14.72 11.05
CA TYR A 10 1.13 -15.01 10.26
C TYR A 10 0.88 -14.77 8.77
N HIS A 11 -0.19 -15.33 8.21
CA HIS A 11 -0.57 -15.08 6.82
C HIS A 11 -0.97 -13.62 6.59
N PHE A 12 -1.72 -13.02 7.51
CA PHE A 12 -2.10 -11.61 7.44
C PHE A 12 -0.89 -10.66 7.44
N ASN A 13 0.10 -10.92 8.29
CA ASN A 13 1.36 -10.16 8.31
C ASN A 13 2.14 -10.28 7.00
N ARG A 14 2.17 -11.48 6.42
CA ARG A 14 2.82 -11.71 5.13
C ARG A 14 2.11 -10.95 4.01
N ASP A 15 0.78 -10.91 4.03
CA ASP A 15 0.00 -10.19 3.03
C ASP A 15 0.21 -8.68 3.14
N ILE A 16 0.25 -8.13 4.36
CA ILE A 16 0.60 -6.70 4.61
C ILE A 16 2.01 -6.38 4.09
N ALA A 17 2.99 -7.24 4.34
CA ALA A 17 4.35 -7.04 3.83
C ALA A 17 4.40 -7.08 2.29
N SER A 18 3.73 -8.06 1.68
CA SER A 18 3.65 -8.18 0.23
C SER A 18 2.96 -6.97 -0.41
N PHE A 19 1.91 -6.45 0.24
CA PHE A 19 1.23 -5.23 -0.16
C PHE A 19 2.16 -4.01 -0.08
N SER A 20 2.90 -3.86 1.02
CA SER A 20 3.88 -2.78 1.19
C SER A 20 4.96 -2.78 0.11
N ASP A 21 5.47 -3.97 -0.24
CA ASP A 21 6.48 -4.12 -1.30
C ASP A 21 5.91 -3.74 -2.66
N ALA A 22 4.69 -4.18 -2.96
CA ALA A 22 4.00 -3.84 -4.21
C ALA A 22 3.74 -2.33 -4.33
N LEU A 23 3.29 -1.68 -3.25
CA LEU A 23 3.07 -0.24 -3.22
C LEU A 23 4.39 0.55 -3.39
N THR A 24 5.48 0.08 -2.79
CA THR A 24 6.80 0.68 -2.97
C THR A 24 7.23 0.61 -4.42
N ARG A 25 7.09 -0.56 -5.07
CA ARG A 25 7.42 -0.72 -6.50
C ARG A 25 6.55 0.15 -7.39
N LEU A 26 5.26 0.31 -7.07
CA LEU A 26 4.36 1.19 -7.82
C LEU A 26 4.84 2.65 -7.79
N ARG A 27 5.24 3.15 -6.61
CA ARG A 27 5.79 4.50 -6.46
C ARG A 27 7.08 4.67 -7.27
N GLU A 28 7.97 3.69 -7.23
CA GLU A 28 9.22 3.70 -7.99
C GLU A 28 8.96 3.72 -9.51
N GLN A 29 8.03 2.89 -9.99
CA GLN A 29 7.65 2.84 -11.40
C GLN A 29 6.99 4.13 -11.86
N LYS A 30 6.13 4.75 -11.04
CA LYS A 30 5.54 6.06 -11.32
C LYS A 30 6.65 7.11 -11.48
N LYS A 31 7.59 7.15 -10.54
CA LYS A 31 8.72 8.10 -10.59
C LYS A 31 9.56 7.90 -11.86
N GLN A 32 9.85 6.65 -12.23
CA GLN A 32 10.56 6.36 -13.47
C GLN A 32 9.79 6.87 -14.70
N LEU A 33 8.48 6.66 -14.74
CA LEU A 33 7.63 7.16 -15.82
C LEU A 33 7.65 8.70 -15.90
N GLU A 34 7.63 9.41 -14.76
CA GLU A 34 7.76 10.87 -14.72
C GLU A 34 9.10 11.34 -15.31
N GLU A 35 10.20 10.67 -14.97
CA GLU A 35 11.54 10.96 -15.49
C GLU A 35 11.62 10.72 -17.00
N ASP A 36 11.07 9.59 -17.48
CA ASP A 36 11.04 9.23 -18.90
C ASP A 36 10.19 10.23 -19.72
N LEU A 37 9.05 10.67 -19.18
CA LEU A 37 8.19 11.67 -19.81
C LEU A 37 8.88 13.04 -19.89
N GLN A 38 9.60 13.45 -18.85
CA GLN A 38 10.39 14.68 -18.87
C GLN A 38 11.50 14.63 -19.93
N ALA A 39 12.18 13.49 -20.06
CA ALA A 39 13.17 13.30 -21.12
C ALA A 39 12.53 13.40 -22.51
N LEU A 40 11.32 12.83 -22.67
CA LEU A 40 10.57 12.83 -23.92
C LEU A 40 10.09 14.24 -24.33
N HIS A 41 9.69 15.09 -23.37
CA HIS A 41 9.24 16.47 -23.62
C HIS A 41 10.28 17.31 -24.39
N GLY A 42 11.57 17.02 -24.22
CA GLY A 42 12.64 17.76 -24.91
C GLY A 42 12.85 17.33 -26.37
N MET A 43 12.25 16.23 -26.81
CA MET A 43 12.61 15.57 -28.08
C MET A 43 11.80 16.07 -29.29
N TRP A 44 10.58 16.57 -29.10
CA TRP A 44 9.77 17.10 -30.21
C TRP A 44 8.84 18.23 -29.77
N GLN A 45 8.35 19.03 -30.72
CA GLN A 45 7.43 20.15 -30.49
C GLN A 45 6.24 20.09 -31.46
N GLY A 46 5.14 20.77 -31.13
CA GLY A 46 3.94 20.89 -31.96
C GLY A 46 2.64 20.57 -31.20
N ASP A 47 1.49 20.62 -31.88
CA ASP A 47 0.19 20.43 -31.23
C ASP A 47 0.02 19.02 -30.63
N ALA A 48 0.56 18.00 -31.31
CA ALA A 48 0.58 16.63 -30.82
C ALA A 48 1.44 16.47 -29.54
N HIS A 49 2.53 17.23 -29.42
CA HIS A 49 3.34 17.29 -28.19
C HIS A 49 2.48 17.79 -27.03
N SER A 50 1.86 18.95 -27.18
CA SER A 50 1.07 19.59 -26.13
C SER A 50 -0.09 18.71 -25.66
N ALA A 51 -0.77 18.04 -26.60
CA ALA A 51 -1.84 17.10 -26.27
C ALA A 51 -1.32 15.88 -25.48
N PHE A 52 -0.18 15.32 -25.89
CA PHE A 52 0.44 14.19 -25.18
C PHE A 52 0.87 14.59 -23.76
N VAL A 53 1.59 15.71 -23.60
CA VAL A 53 2.04 16.22 -22.29
C VAL A 53 0.86 16.42 -21.35
N SER A 54 -0.21 17.06 -21.84
CA SER A 54 -1.40 17.29 -21.03
C SER A 54 -2.07 16.00 -20.60
N ARG A 55 -2.13 14.98 -21.49
CA ARG A 55 -2.74 13.70 -21.16
C ARG A 55 -1.88 12.90 -20.18
N ALA A 56 -0.57 12.85 -20.41
CA ALA A 56 0.37 12.17 -19.53
C ALA A 56 0.37 12.76 -18.12
N ALA A 57 0.26 14.08 -17.98
CA ALA A 57 0.12 14.73 -16.68
C ALA A 57 -1.19 14.35 -15.97
N ALA A 58 -2.30 14.23 -16.71
CA ALA A 58 -3.57 13.77 -16.16
C ALA A 58 -3.48 12.31 -15.69
N ASP A 59 -2.88 11.43 -16.49
CA ASP A 59 -2.68 10.02 -16.15
C ASP A 59 -1.80 9.87 -14.89
N LEU A 60 -0.73 10.66 -14.75
CA LEU A 60 0.11 10.66 -13.56
C LEU A 60 -0.64 11.09 -12.29
N ASN A 61 -1.55 12.07 -12.41
CA ASN A 61 -2.41 12.48 -11.29
C ASN A 61 -3.40 11.36 -10.89
N GLU A 62 -3.96 10.64 -11.87
CA GLU A 62 -4.81 9.47 -11.59
C GLU A 62 -4.02 8.38 -10.85
N VAL A 63 -2.75 8.16 -11.21
CA VAL A 63 -1.86 7.25 -10.47
C VAL A 63 -1.59 7.76 -9.06
N ASP A 64 -1.44 9.07 -8.84
CA ASP A 64 -1.28 9.63 -7.49
C ASP A 64 -2.50 9.43 -6.61
N ASP A 65 -3.70 9.53 -7.17
CA ASP A 65 -4.93 9.22 -6.44
C ASP A 65 -4.99 7.73 -6.06
N LEU A 66 -4.59 6.85 -6.99
CA LEU A 66 -4.50 5.41 -6.75
C LEU A 66 -3.49 5.06 -5.64
N VAL A 67 -2.29 5.66 -5.69
CA VAL A 67 -1.24 5.47 -4.66
C VAL A 67 -1.75 5.90 -3.29
N ARG A 68 -2.42 7.06 -3.19
CA ARG A 68 -3.03 7.53 -1.94
C ARG A 68 -4.08 6.56 -1.40
N GLY A 69 -4.96 6.04 -2.26
CA GLY A 69 -5.95 5.03 -1.86
C GLY A 69 -5.30 3.75 -1.32
N PHE A 70 -4.19 3.30 -1.93
CA PHE A 70 -3.45 2.15 -1.42
C PHE A 70 -2.69 2.43 -0.13
N GLU A 71 -2.20 3.65 0.09
CA GLU A 71 -1.59 4.06 1.36
C GLU A 71 -2.59 4.02 2.51
N GLU A 72 -3.81 4.52 2.27
CA GLU A 72 -4.90 4.43 3.25
C GLU A 72 -5.27 2.97 3.56
N LEU A 73 -5.35 2.13 2.53
CA LEU A 73 -5.58 0.70 2.72
C LEU A 73 -4.46 0.03 3.53
N GLN A 74 -3.19 0.32 3.22
CA GLN A 74 -2.05 -0.19 3.97
C GLN A 74 -2.14 0.19 5.45
N LYS A 75 -2.49 1.45 5.73
CA LYS A 75 -2.66 1.94 7.09
C LYS A 75 -3.77 1.18 7.80
N ASN A 76 -4.94 1.04 7.19
CA ASN A 76 -6.06 0.33 7.79
C ASN A 76 -5.72 -1.14 8.08
N LEU A 77 -4.97 -1.81 7.19
CA LEU A 77 -4.51 -3.18 7.42
C LEU A 77 -3.51 -3.28 8.58
N THR A 78 -2.62 -2.31 8.69
CA THR A 78 -1.63 -2.20 9.77
C THR A 78 -2.32 -1.97 11.12
N ASP A 79 -3.28 -1.05 11.16
CA ASP A 79 -4.07 -0.76 12.36
C ASP A 79 -4.86 -2.00 12.81
N ALA A 80 -5.50 -2.72 11.87
CA ALA A 80 -6.22 -3.95 12.17
C ALA A 80 -5.29 -5.06 12.71
N ARG A 81 -4.08 -5.21 12.14
CA ARG A 81 -3.09 -6.15 12.65
C ARG A 81 -2.74 -5.87 14.10
N ASP A 82 -2.52 -4.60 14.43
CA ASP A 82 -2.14 -4.20 15.77
C ASP A 82 -3.26 -4.49 16.77
N GLU A 83 -4.52 -4.18 16.41
CA GLU A 83 -5.69 -4.51 17.24
C GLU A 83 -5.82 -6.02 17.49
N TYR A 84 -5.67 -6.86 16.46
CA TYR A 84 -5.73 -8.31 16.64
C TYR A 84 -4.58 -8.85 17.49
N THR A 85 -3.37 -8.31 17.30
CA THR A 85 -2.18 -8.72 18.06
C THR A 85 -2.34 -8.37 19.55
N ASP A 86 -2.85 -7.18 19.85
CA ASP A 86 -3.11 -6.73 21.22
C ASP A 86 -4.21 -7.59 21.88
N CYS A 87 -5.28 -7.90 21.16
CA CYS A 87 -6.34 -8.79 21.65
C CYS A 87 -5.81 -10.19 22.02
N GLU A 88 -5.00 -10.81 21.17
CA GLU A 88 -4.40 -12.11 21.47
C GLU A 88 -3.48 -12.06 22.70
N LYS A 89 -2.70 -10.97 22.84
CA LYS A 89 -1.82 -10.75 24.00
C LYS A 89 -2.60 -10.58 25.31
N ASP A 90 -3.70 -9.83 25.27
CA ASP A 90 -4.56 -9.61 26.44
C ASP A 90 -5.23 -10.93 26.87
N ILE A 91 -5.76 -11.70 25.92
CA ILE A 91 -6.36 -13.02 26.19
C ILE A 91 -5.31 -13.97 26.78
N SER A 92 -4.11 -14.02 26.20
CA SER A 92 -3.01 -14.86 26.71
C SER A 92 -2.65 -14.50 28.15
N SER A 93 -2.55 -13.19 28.44
CA SER A 93 -2.26 -12.68 29.79
C SER A 93 -3.34 -13.03 30.80
N MET A 94 -4.63 -12.97 30.42
CA MET A 94 -5.75 -13.39 31.26
C MET A 94 -5.73 -14.90 31.54
N ILE A 95 -5.43 -15.72 30.52
CA ILE A 95 -5.31 -17.17 30.67
C ILE A 95 -4.18 -17.52 31.64
N ASP A 96 -3.03 -16.86 31.51
CA ASP A 96 -1.89 -17.11 32.39
C ASP A 96 -2.18 -16.66 33.82
N PHE A 97 -2.91 -15.57 34.03
CA PHE A 97 -3.38 -15.15 35.35
C PHE A 97 -4.30 -16.20 36.01
N MET A 98 -5.19 -16.83 35.25
CA MET A 98 -6.12 -17.86 35.77
C MET A 98 -5.48 -19.23 36.03
N LYS A 99 -4.27 -19.48 35.52
CA LYS A 99 -3.52 -20.73 35.76
C LYS A 99 -2.75 -20.71 37.09
N PHE A 100 -2.69 -19.57 37.77
CA PHE A 100 -2.24 -19.41 39.15
C PHE A 100 -3.43 -19.39 40.11
#